data_AF-A0A101UZJ1-F1
#
_entry.id   AF-A0A101UZJ1-F1
#
_cell.length_a   1.000
_cell.length_b   1.000
_cell.length_c   1.000
_cell.angle_alpha   90.00
_cell.angle_beta   90.00
_cell.angle_gamma   90.00
#
_symmetry.space_group_name_H-M   'P 1'
#
loop_
_entity.id
_entity.type
_entity.pdbx_description
1 polymer ?
#
loop_
_entity_poly.entity_id
_entity_poly.type
_entity_poly.pdbx_seq_one_letter_code
_entity_poly.pdbx_strand_id
1 'polypeptide(L)'
;MRFRKIHGAGNDFVLLSDPVPDGEKDWPKEAERLCARRTGVGADGLVISSLISISPVVLEVGCFNADGSIATMCGNALRCTAWAAHHDHGFREMSLRMAGVMHEAIVSDDSVWVTAEIGAVHPRRVQTVINGKPTWFDSAHTGTDHVVAIVDDVDAIDAVLVGRLVRHHADLAPLGTNVNFVQAAGRQALKIRTYERGVEAETLSCGSGAVAAVVIATLRGLVSPRAVTVHNRAGEPLTVRPHPARPRRTHWVGGPVTNTFEGVLA
;
A
#
# COMPACT_ATOMS: atom_id res chain seq x y z
N MET A 1 21.81 -0.29 16.11
CA MET A 1 21.41 -0.45 14.68
C MET A 1 20.79 0.85 14.18
N ARG A 2 21.24 1.44 13.05
CA ARG A 2 20.64 2.69 12.53
C ARG A 2 19.30 2.42 11.88
N PHE A 3 18.35 3.34 12.03
CA PHE A 3 17.03 3.25 11.40
C PHE A 3 16.57 4.61 10.87
N ARG A 4 15.66 4.57 9.90
CA ARG A 4 14.88 5.72 9.45
C ARG A 4 13.44 5.58 9.87
N LYS A 5 12.87 6.64 10.44
CA LYS A 5 11.43 6.81 10.53
C LYS A 5 10.96 7.50 9.25
N ILE A 6 10.23 6.78 8.42
CA ILE A 6 9.87 7.21 7.07
C ILE A 6 8.41 6.91 6.80
N HIS A 7 7.72 7.70 5.97
CA HIS A 7 6.35 7.41 5.57
C HIS A 7 6.10 7.66 4.09
N GLY A 8 5.21 6.86 3.51
CA GLY A 8 4.67 7.07 2.17
C GLY A 8 3.21 7.52 2.26
N ALA A 9 2.95 8.81 2.06
CA ALA A 9 1.61 9.41 2.24
C ALA A 9 0.95 9.00 3.59
N GLY A 10 1.62 9.30 4.70
CA GLY A 10 1.10 9.08 6.07
C GLY A 10 1.20 7.64 6.62
N ASN A 11 1.40 6.61 5.79
CA ASN A 11 1.65 5.26 6.27
C ASN A 11 3.14 5.09 6.64
N ASP A 12 3.41 4.93 7.94
CA ASP A 12 4.71 5.14 8.55
C ASP A 12 5.46 3.85 8.94
N PHE A 13 6.76 3.82 8.69
CA PHE A 13 7.61 2.65 8.89
C PHE A 13 8.85 2.98 9.71
N VAL A 14 9.31 2.00 10.47
CA VAL A 14 10.73 1.91 10.83
C VAL A 14 11.44 1.19 9.67
N LEU A 15 12.37 1.85 9.00
CA LEU A 15 13.13 1.28 7.89
C LEU A 15 14.57 1.01 8.31
N LEU A 16 15.02 -0.23 8.11
CA LEU A 16 16.39 -0.68 8.29
C LEU A 16 16.97 -1.03 6.92
N SER A 17 17.94 -0.24 6.46
CA SER A 17 18.64 -0.46 5.20
C SER A 17 19.95 -1.19 5.47
N ASP A 18 20.14 -2.31 4.78
CA ASP A 18 21.29 -3.21 4.85
C ASP A 18 21.70 -3.54 6.30
N PRO A 19 20.79 -4.06 7.15
CA PRO A 19 21.17 -4.45 8.49
C PRO A 19 22.25 -5.53 8.42
N VAL A 20 23.29 -5.37 9.24
CA VAL A 20 24.35 -6.36 9.37
C VAL A 20 23.72 -7.70 9.79
N PRO A 21 24.05 -8.82 9.14
CA PRO A 21 23.58 -10.14 9.56
C PRO A 21 24.03 -10.42 11.00
N ASP A 22 23.06 -10.55 11.91
CA ASP A 22 23.30 -10.86 13.32
C ASP A 22 22.43 -12.05 13.71
N GLY A 23 22.85 -13.24 13.26
CA GLY A 23 22.11 -14.50 13.45
C GLY A 23 20.71 -14.53 12.82
N GLU A 24 19.89 -15.49 13.25
CA GLU A 24 18.45 -15.54 12.93
C GLU A 24 17.70 -14.52 13.79
N LYS A 25 17.77 -13.25 13.41
CA LYS A 25 16.99 -12.21 14.08
C LYS A 25 15.50 -12.45 13.83
N ASP A 26 14.74 -12.55 14.92
CA ASP A 26 13.27 -12.68 14.89
C ASP A 26 12.62 -11.34 14.51
N TRP A 27 12.54 -11.09 13.20
CA TRP A 27 11.97 -9.85 12.66
C TRP A 27 10.50 -9.62 13.02
N PRO A 28 9.62 -10.63 13.05
CA PRO A 28 8.26 -10.46 13.57
C PRO A 28 8.23 -9.86 14.98
N LYS A 29 8.99 -10.44 15.91
CA LYS A 29 9.05 -9.94 17.29
C LYS A 29 9.68 -8.55 17.39
N GLU A 30 10.67 -8.28 16.54
CA GLU A 30 11.28 -6.96 16.46
C GLU A 30 10.30 -5.91 15.91
N ALA A 31 9.43 -6.28 14.96
CA ALA A 31 8.38 -5.41 14.45
C ALA A 31 7.39 -5.07 15.57
N GLU A 32 6.89 -6.04 16.34
CA GLU A 32 6.02 -5.79 17.50
C GLU A 32 6.66 -4.80 18.48
N ARG A 33 7.94 -5.03 18.82
CA ARG A 33 8.68 -4.20 19.77
C ARG A 33 8.92 -2.78 19.27
N LEU A 34 9.37 -2.63 18.03
CA LEU A 34 9.74 -1.32 17.46
C LEU A 34 8.50 -0.51 17.06
N CYS A 35 7.46 -1.16 16.54
CA CYS A 35 6.24 -0.50 16.08
C CYS A 35 5.30 -0.09 17.23
N ALA A 36 5.48 -0.62 18.44
CA ALA A 36 4.72 -0.23 19.61
C ALA A 36 4.84 1.30 19.89
N ARG A 37 3.76 2.06 19.67
CA ARG A 37 3.78 3.53 19.72
C ARG A 37 4.11 4.16 21.08
N ARG A 38 3.96 3.44 22.19
CA ARG A 38 4.22 3.95 23.54
C ARG A 38 5.57 3.53 24.12
N THR A 39 6.09 2.40 23.68
CA THR A 39 7.27 1.75 24.30
C THR A 39 8.39 1.48 23.31
N GLY A 40 8.11 1.58 22.01
CA GLY A 40 9.07 1.48 20.91
C GLY A 40 9.25 2.81 20.19
N VAL A 41 9.65 2.74 18.93
CA VAL A 41 9.74 3.91 18.04
C VAL A 41 8.34 4.37 17.62
N GLY A 42 7.42 3.43 17.44
CA GLY A 42 6.05 3.66 17.00
C GLY A 42 5.93 3.77 15.50
N ALA A 43 5.24 2.83 14.84
CA ALA A 43 5.04 2.81 13.38
C ALA A 43 3.88 1.87 13.00
N ASP A 44 3.38 1.97 11.77
CA ASP A 44 2.46 0.99 11.19
C ASP A 44 3.18 -0.33 10.83
N GLY A 45 4.49 -0.28 10.56
CA GLY A 45 5.28 -1.48 10.26
C GLY A 45 6.79 -1.30 10.33
N LEU A 46 7.49 -2.43 10.24
CA LEU A 46 8.95 -2.54 10.10
C LEU A 46 9.27 -2.96 8.67
N VAL A 47 10.16 -2.22 8.01
CA VAL A 47 10.68 -2.54 6.69
C VAL A 47 12.17 -2.83 6.79
N ILE A 48 12.57 -3.95 6.20
CA ILE A 48 13.97 -4.35 6.04
C ILE A 48 14.27 -4.33 4.55
N SER A 49 15.29 -3.58 4.14
CA SER A 49 15.75 -3.58 2.75
C SER A 49 17.19 -4.03 2.67
N SER A 50 17.50 -4.95 1.76
CA SER A 50 18.87 -5.42 1.51
C SER A 50 19.23 -5.32 0.04
N LEU A 51 20.37 -4.72 -0.30
CA LEU A 51 20.89 -4.65 -1.66
C LEU A 51 21.46 -6.01 -2.08
N ILE A 52 20.87 -6.60 -3.11
CA ILE A 52 21.21 -7.94 -3.61
C ILE A 52 22.12 -7.88 -4.84
N SER A 53 21.93 -6.88 -5.69
CA SER A 53 22.71 -6.66 -6.91
C SER A 53 22.75 -5.16 -7.23
N ILE A 54 23.85 -4.70 -7.82
CA ILE A 54 24.01 -3.31 -8.30
C ILE A 54 23.94 -3.17 -9.82
N SER A 55 23.99 -4.29 -10.55
CA SER A 55 23.93 -4.30 -12.02
C SER A 55 23.25 -5.57 -12.54
N PRO A 56 21.92 -5.59 -12.71
CA PRO A 56 20.98 -4.49 -12.42
C PRO A 56 20.80 -4.25 -10.91
N VAL A 57 20.30 -3.07 -10.53
CA VAL A 57 20.00 -2.75 -9.12
C VAL A 57 18.78 -3.55 -8.65
N VAL A 58 18.99 -4.41 -7.66
CA VAL A 58 17.95 -5.26 -7.06
C VAL A 58 18.04 -5.20 -5.54
N LEU A 59 16.92 -4.89 -4.88
CA LEU A 59 16.81 -4.95 -3.43
C LEU A 59 15.79 -6.02 -3.00
N GLU A 60 16.09 -6.76 -1.94
CA GLU A 60 15.11 -7.54 -1.19
C GLU A 60 14.40 -6.62 -0.20
N VAL A 61 13.08 -6.77 -0.07
CA VAL A 61 12.24 -5.98 0.83
C VAL A 61 11.39 -6.90 1.68
N GLY A 62 11.73 -6.99 2.97
CA GLY A 62 10.88 -7.57 4.00
C GLY A 62 10.00 -6.50 4.63
N CYS A 63 8.72 -6.79 4.83
CA CYS A 63 7.80 -5.89 5.52
C CYS A 63 6.97 -6.67 6.53
N PHE A 64 6.95 -6.17 7.75
CA PHE A 64 6.23 -6.73 8.88
C PHE A 64 5.27 -5.67 9.41
N ASN A 65 4.02 -6.05 9.63
CA ASN A 65 3.04 -5.19 10.27
C ASN A 65 3.43 -4.98 11.75
N ALA A 66 2.78 -4.01 12.41
CA ALA A 66 3.00 -3.73 13.82
C ALA A 66 2.69 -4.91 14.76
N ASP A 67 1.92 -5.91 14.31
CA ASP A 67 1.63 -7.15 15.04
C ASP A 67 2.59 -8.31 14.70
N GLY A 68 3.66 -8.05 13.96
CA GLY A 68 4.65 -9.04 13.53
C GLY A 68 4.26 -9.85 12.30
N SER A 69 3.00 -9.76 11.83
CA SER A 69 2.58 -10.48 10.63
C SER A 69 3.27 -9.98 9.36
N ILE A 70 3.54 -10.88 8.41
CA ILE A 70 4.25 -10.53 7.18
C ILE A 70 3.28 -9.90 6.17
N ALA A 71 3.65 -8.73 5.66
CA ALA A 71 2.95 -8.09 4.55
C ALA A 71 3.48 -8.63 3.21
N THR A 72 2.60 -9.22 2.39
CA THR A 72 2.97 -9.79 1.08
C THR A 72 3.11 -8.73 -0.02
N MET A 73 2.46 -7.58 0.15
CA MET A 73 2.59 -6.44 -0.75
C MET A 73 2.24 -5.16 0.02
N CYS A 74 3.13 -4.16 -0.02
CA CYS A 74 2.83 -2.81 0.45
C CYS A 74 3.50 -1.78 -0.46
N GLY A 75 2.69 -1.10 -1.28
CA GLY A 75 3.19 -0.06 -2.19
C GLY A 75 3.87 1.11 -1.48
N ASN A 76 3.45 1.45 -0.26
CA ASN A 76 4.06 2.53 0.52
C ASN A 76 5.45 2.12 1.04
N ALA A 77 5.60 0.89 1.55
CA ALA A 77 6.89 0.33 1.96
C ALA A 77 7.87 0.27 0.79
N LEU A 78 7.44 -0.23 -0.38
CA LEU A 78 8.25 -0.26 -1.59
C LEU A 78 8.72 1.14 -2.01
N ARG A 79 7.84 2.16 -1.97
CA ARG A 79 8.24 3.55 -2.24
C ARG A 79 9.25 4.06 -1.20
N CYS A 80 9.05 3.78 0.09
CA CYS A 80 9.99 4.17 1.14
C CYS A 80 11.37 3.53 0.93
N THR A 81 11.41 2.25 0.55
CA THR A 81 12.66 1.55 0.23
C THR A 81 13.34 2.14 -1.00
N ALA A 82 12.61 2.40 -2.08
CA ALA A 82 13.18 3.01 -3.28
C ALA A 82 13.75 4.41 -3.00
N TRP A 83 13.04 5.21 -2.19
CA TRP A 83 13.52 6.50 -1.73
C TRP A 83 14.83 6.36 -0.95
N ALA A 84 14.90 5.44 0.01
CA ALA A 84 16.11 5.24 0.83
C ALA A 84 17.29 4.76 -0.01
N ALA A 85 17.07 3.83 -0.95
CA ALA A 85 18.10 3.38 -1.88
C ALA A 85 18.60 4.50 -2.80
N HIS A 86 17.71 5.39 -3.23
CA HIS A 86 18.11 6.60 -3.96
C HIS A 86 18.94 7.54 -3.08
N HIS A 87 18.50 7.78 -1.84
CA HIS A 87 19.19 8.67 -0.91
C HIS A 87 20.60 8.15 -0.55
N ASP A 88 20.74 6.85 -0.32
CA ASP A 88 21.99 6.23 0.14
C ASP A 88 22.99 5.96 -0.99
N HIS A 89 22.49 5.67 -2.20
CA HIS A 89 23.33 5.18 -3.30
C HIS A 89 23.15 5.92 -4.63
N GLY A 90 22.18 6.84 -4.73
CA GLY A 90 21.88 7.58 -5.96
C GLY A 90 21.07 6.81 -7.01
N PHE A 91 20.57 5.61 -6.71
CA PHE A 91 19.81 4.80 -7.66
C PHE A 91 18.48 5.47 -8.03
N ARG A 92 18.23 5.71 -9.32
CA ARG A 92 16.96 6.29 -9.81
C ARG A 92 15.98 5.25 -10.34
N GLU A 93 16.49 4.14 -10.83
CA GLU A 93 15.71 3.00 -11.33
C GLU A 93 16.22 1.73 -10.67
N MET A 94 15.30 0.90 -10.19
CA MET A 94 15.64 -0.34 -9.50
C MET A 94 14.50 -1.36 -9.56
N SER A 95 14.85 -2.59 -9.20
CA SER A 95 13.88 -3.65 -8.98
C SER A 95 13.83 -4.00 -7.49
N LEU A 96 12.61 -4.08 -6.94
CA LEU A 96 12.36 -4.42 -5.54
C LEU A 96 11.67 -5.78 -5.48
N ARG A 97 12.27 -6.75 -4.80
CA ARG A 97 11.67 -8.06 -4.55
C ARG A 97 11.00 -8.06 -3.19
N MET A 98 9.68 -8.29 -3.16
CA MET A 98 8.90 -8.36 -1.93
C MET A 98 8.05 -9.62 -1.97
N ALA A 99 8.17 -10.48 -0.94
CA ALA A 99 7.49 -11.77 -0.88
C ALA A 99 7.64 -12.61 -2.17
N GLY A 100 8.83 -12.56 -2.79
CA GLY A 100 9.14 -13.27 -4.04
C GLY A 100 8.62 -12.62 -5.34
N VAL A 101 7.87 -11.52 -5.25
CA VAL A 101 7.35 -10.78 -6.41
C VAL A 101 8.28 -9.62 -6.75
N MET A 102 8.58 -9.44 -8.04
CA MET A 102 9.39 -8.33 -8.52
C MET A 102 8.53 -7.12 -8.86
N HIS A 103 8.93 -5.97 -8.33
CA HIS A 103 8.34 -4.66 -8.60
C HIS A 103 9.39 -3.74 -9.21
N GLU A 104 9.02 -3.02 -10.26
CA GLU A 104 9.84 -1.92 -10.76
C GLU A 104 9.64 -0.70 -9.89
N ALA A 105 10.71 0.06 -9.68
CA ALA A 105 10.69 1.32 -8.95
C ALA A 105 11.47 2.41 -9.68
N ILE A 106 10.89 3.61 -9.70
CA ILE A 106 11.49 4.81 -10.30
C ILE A 106 11.39 5.96 -9.29
N VAL A 107 12.50 6.65 -9.06
CA VAL A 107 12.57 7.83 -8.18
C VAL A 107 12.76 9.08 -9.04
N SER A 108 11.78 9.97 -9.03
CA SER A 108 11.87 11.34 -9.55
C SER A 108 12.08 12.33 -8.42
N ASP A 109 12.37 13.59 -8.75
CA ASP A 109 12.70 14.62 -7.77
C ASP A 109 11.51 14.96 -6.85
N ASP A 110 10.28 14.70 -7.31
CA ASP A 110 9.01 15.04 -6.65
C ASP A 110 8.18 13.81 -6.21
N SER A 111 8.54 12.59 -6.63
CA SER A 111 7.71 11.41 -6.43
C SER A 111 8.50 10.12 -6.53
N VAL A 112 8.03 9.10 -5.81
CA VAL A 112 8.54 7.74 -5.94
C VAL A 112 7.45 6.90 -6.55
N TRP A 113 7.78 6.09 -7.55
CA TRP A 113 6.85 5.25 -8.28
C TRP A 113 7.24 3.80 -8.13
N VAL A 114 6.25 2.95 -7.88
CA VAL A 114 6.43 1.49 -7.85
C VAL A 114 5.33 0.81 -8.64
N THR A 115 5.61 -0.34 -9.23
CA THR A 115 4.58 -1.13 -9.90
C THR A 115 3.82 -2.03 -8.94
N ALA A 116 2.52 -2.19 -9.17
CA ALA A 116 1.70 -3.26 -8.61
C ALA A 116 1.09 -4.07 -9.76
N GLU A 117 1.09 -5.39 -9.62
CA GLU A 117 0.32 -6.25 -10.50
C GLU A 117 -1.13 -6.32 -10.01
N ILE A 118 -2.07 -6.47 -10.93
CA ILE A 118 -3.48 -6.69 -10.64
C ILE A 118 -3.96 -7.99 -11.28
N GLY A 119 -4.67 -8.79 -10.49
CA GLY A 119 -5.36 -10.00 -10.92
C GLY A 119 -6.69 -9.70 -11.62
N ALA A 120 -7.46 -10.76 -11.86
CA ALA A 120 -8.81 -10.60 -12.41
C ALA A 120 -9.71 -9.79 -11.47
N VAL A 121 -10.54 -8.94 -12.05
CA VAL A 121 -11.59 -8.23 -11.31
C VAL A 121 -12.86 -9.07 -11.32
N HIS A 122 -13.36 -9.42 -10.14
CA HIS A 122 -14.64 -10.13 -10.01
C HIS A 122 -15.73 -9.15 -9.57
N PRO A 123 -16.69 -8.81 -10.45
CA PRO A 123 -17.73 -7.85 -10.14
C PRO A 123 -18.73 -8.42 -9.13
N ARG A 124 -19.31 -7.54 -8.30
CA ARG A 124 -20.38 -7.88 -7.34
C ARG A 124 -20.04 -9.09 -6.47
N ARG A 125 -18.81 -9.11 -5.94
CA ARG A 125 -18.28 -10.21 -5.12
C ARG A 125 -19.01 -10.34 -3.78
N VAL A 126 -19.30 -9.22 -3.12
CA VAL A 126 -20.05 -9.16 -1.86
C VAL A 126 -21.00 -7.98 -1.84
N GLN A 127 -22.01 -8.03 -0.98
CA GLN A 127 -22.98 -6.96 -0.77
C GLN A 127 -23.12 -6.66 0.72
N THR A 128 -23.31 -5.39 1.06
CA THR A 128 -23.81 -4.99 2.38
C THR A 128 -24.76 -3.79 2.22
N VAL A 129 -25.33 -3.32 3.32
CA VAL A 129 -26.17 -2.12 3.34
C VAL A 129 -25.34 -0.94 3.86
N ILE A 130 -25.23 0.12 3.05
CA ILE A 130 -24.59 1.38 3.43
C ILE A 130 -25.67 2.46 3.41
N ASN A 131 -25.86 3.16 4.53
CA ASN A 131 -26.87 4.23 4.66
C ASN A 131 -28.26 3.82 4.16
N GLY A 132 -28.68 2.59 4.50
CA GLY A 132 -29.98 2.02 4.12
C GLY A 132 -30.10 1.53 2.67
N LYS A 133 -29.02 1.58 1.87
CA LYS A 133 -29.02 1.13 0.47
C LYS A 133 -28.14 -0.11 0.29
N PRO A 134 -28.59 -1.13 -0.47
CA PRO A 134 -27.73 -2.24 -0.86
C PRO A 134 -26.58 -1.74 -1.75
N THR A 135 -25.35 -2.02 -1.35
CA THR A 135 -24.13 -1.61 -2.06
C THR A 135 -23.29 -2.84 -2.37
N TRP A 136 -22.96 -3.00 -3.66
CA TRP A 136 -22.10 -4.06 -4.15
C TRP A 136 -20.64 -3.66 -4.13
N PHE A 137 -19.77 -4.63 -3.85
CA PHE A 137 -18.33 -4.47 -3.93
C PHE A 137 -17.78 -5.38 -5.03
N ASP A 138 -16.93 -4.82 -5.87
CA ASP A 138 -16.10 -5.58 -6.81
C ASP A 138 -14.82 -6.00 -6.09
N SER A 139 -14.23 -7.14 -6.46
CA SER A 139 -12.97 -7.60 -5.88
C SER A 139 -11.83 -7.56 -6.88
N ALA A 140 -10.63 -7.27 -6.40
CA ALA A 140 -9.39 -7.35 -7.15
C ALA A 140 -8.23 -7.75 -6.23
N HIS A 141 -7.30 -8.52 -6.76
CA HIS A 141 -6.08 -8.90 -6.06
C HIS A 141 -4.90 -8.07 -6.58
N THR A 142 -4.27 -7.28 -5.73
CA THR A 142 -3.11 -6.43 -6.07
C THR A 142 -1.86 -6.79 -5.26
N GLY A 143 -1.65 -8.09 -5.04
CA GLY A 143 -0.65 -8.63 -4.08
C GLY A 143 -1.25 -8.90 -2.69
N THR A 144 -2.44 -8.34 -2.45
CA THR A 144 -3.35 -8.64 -1.34
C THR A 144 -4.78 -8.42 -1.84
N ASP A 145 -5.76 -9.03 -1.17
CA ASP A 145 -7.16 -8.91 -1.56
C ASP A 145 -7.73 -7.54 -1.23
N HIS A 146 -8.41 -6.95 -2.20
CA HIS A 146 -9.22 -5.76 -2.02
C HIS A 146 -10.64 -5.99 -2.53
N VAL A 147 -11.60 -5.42 -1.80
CA VAL A 147 -12.95 -5.16 -2.31
C VAL A 147 -13.17 -3.66 -2.41
N VAL A 148 -13.90 -3.23 -3.43
CA VAL A 148 -14.10 -1.82 -3.78
C VAL A 148 -15.58 -1.58 -4.03
N ALA A 149 -16.18 -0.69 -3.25
CA ALA A 149 -17.50 -0.14 -3.53
C ALA A 149 -17.35 1.24 -4.18
N ILE A 150 -18.07 1.45 -5.28
CA ILE A 150 -18.30 2.78 -5.83
C ILE A 150 -19.49 3.40 -5.08
N VAL A 151 -19.29 4.59 -4.53
CA VAL A 151 -20.27 5.29 -3.68
C VAL A 151 -20.39 6.75 -4.12
N ASP A 152 -21.52 7.37 -3.78
CA ASP A 152 -21.81 8.76 -4.14
C ASP A 152 -20.96 9.75 -3.33
N ASP A 153 -20.81 9.49 -2.02
CA ASP A 153 -20.06 10.32 -1.08
C ASP A 153 -19.31 9.42 -0.09
N VAL A 154 -17.97 9.41 -0.17
CA VAL A 154 -17.13 8.64 0.77
C VAL A 154 -17.09 9.26 2.16
N ASP A 155 -17.33 10.56 2.30
CA ASP A 155 -17.25 11.27 3.58
C ASP A 155 -18.51 10.98 4.44
N ALA A 156 -19.61 10.56 3.81
CA ALA A 156 -20.86 10.16 4.48
C ALA A 156 -20.90 8.70 4.97
N ILE A 157 -19.80 7.94 4.85
CA ILE A 157 -19.72 6.53 5.23
C ILE A 157 -18.98 6.38 6.56
N ASP A 158 -19.52 5.58 7.47
CA ASP A 158 -18.74 5.05 8.59
C ASP A 158 -17.82 3.93 8.07
N ALA A 159 -16.64 4.33 7.57
CA ALA A 159 -15.70 3.41 6.93
C ALA A 159 -15.17 2.35 7.90
N VAL A 160 -15.15 2.62 9.21
CA VAL A 160 -14.70 1.67 10.22
C VAL A 160 -15.77 0.61 10.45
N LEU A 161 -17.01 1.04 10.73
CA LEU A 161 -18.12 0.10 10.97
C LEU A 161 -18.39 -0.76 9.74
N VAL A 162 -18.58 -0.14 8.57
CA VAL A 162 -18.89 -0.86 7.34
C VAL A 162 -17.68 -1.67 6.87
N GLY A 163 -16.47 -1.11 6.96
CA GLY A 163 -15.23 -1.80 6.63
C GLY A 163 -15.06 -3.09 7.40
N ARG A 164 -15.26 -3.06 8.73
CA ARG A 164 -15.21 -4.25 9.58
C ARG A 164 -16.25 -5.29 9.20
N LEU A 165 -17.50 -4.89 8.95
CA LEU A 165 -18.56 -5.82 8.53
C LEU A 165 -18.19 -6.53 7.22
N VAL A 166 -17.71 -5.80 6.22
CA VAL A 166 -17.35 -6.37 4.92
C VAL A 166 -16.07 -7.19 5.00
N ARG A 167 -15.05 -6.74 5.74
CA ARG A 167 -13.77 -7.45 5.99
C ARG A 167 -13.98 -8.88 6.49
N HIS A 168 -15.03 -9.11 7.27
CA HIS A 168 -15.39 -10.40 7.87
C HIS A 168 -16.59 -11.09 7.20
N HIS A 169 -17.00 -10.63 6.02
CA HIS A 169 -18.08 -11.29 5.27
C HIS A 169 -17.72 -12.74 4.98
N ALA A 170 -18.69 -13.65 5.11
CA ALA A 170 -18.47 -15.10 4.98
C ALA A 170 -17.83 -15.49 3.62
N ASP A 171 -18.26 -14.85 2.53
CA ASP A 171 -17.71 -15.09 1.17
C ASP A 171 -16.25 -14.63 0.99
N LEU A 172 -15.68 -13.95 1.98
CA LEU A 172 -14.29 -13.51 2.00
C LEU A 172 -13.44 -14.32 3.00
N ALA A 173 -14.05 -15.23 3.78
CA ALA A 173 -13.34 -16.10 4.71
C ALA A 173 -12.37 -17.06 3.99
N PRO A 174 -11.31 -17.55 4.67
CA PRO A 174 -10.96 -17.24 6.07
C PRO A 174 -10.13 -15.96 6.22
N LEU A 175 -9.41 -15.54 5.18
CA LEU A 175 -8.44 -14.45 5.28
C LEU A 175 -9.11 -13.07 5.29
N GLY A 176 -10.23 -12.91 4.59
CA GLY A 176 -10.91 -11.66 4.25
C GLY A 176 -10.05 -10.68 3.48
N THR A 177 -10.35 -9.38 3.56
CA THR A 177 -9.90 -8.42 2.53
C THR A 177 -9.76 -7.00 3.06
N ASN A 178 -8.99 -6.17 2.36
CA ASN A 178 -9.03 -4.72 2.53
C ASN A 178 -10.29 -4.16 1.88
N VAL A 179 -10.98 -3.25 2.55
CA VAL A 179 -12.26 -2.69 2.07
C VAL A 179 -12.05 -1.23 1.66
N ASN A 180 -12.35 -0.91 0.41
CA ASN A 180 -12.20 0.43 -0.13
C ASN A 180 -13.57 1.02 -0.52
N PHE A 181 -13.80 2.25 -0.12
CA PHE A 181 -14.92 3.07 -0.56
C PHE A 181 -14.39 4.15 -1.50
N VAL A 182 -14.96 4.22 -2.70
CA VAL A 182 -14.43 5.04 -3.79
C VAL A 182 -15.52 5.93 -4.36
N GLN A 183 -15.23 7.23 -4.43
CA GLN A 183 -16.07 8.22 -5.10
C GLN A 183 -15.30 8.78 -6.30
N ALA A 184 -15.95 8.85 -7.45
CA ALA A 184 -15.39 9.55 -8.60
C ALA A 184 -15.43 11.07 -8.35
N ALA A 185 -14.28 11.72 -8.49
CA ALA A 185 -14.11 13.17 -8.34
C ALA A 185 -13.79 13.87 -9.67
N GLY A 186 -14.04 13.19 -10.79
CA GLY A 186 -13.72 13.62 -12.14
C GLY A 186 -13.23 12.45 -12.99
N ARG A 187 -12.92 12.69 -14.28
CA ARG A 187 -12.47 11.63 -15.19
C ARG A 187 -11.05 11.13 -14.89
N GLN A 188 -10.27 11.89 -14.12
CA GLN A 188 -8.88 11.58 -13.73
C GLN A 188 -8.66 11.74 -12.22
N ALA A 189 -9.72 11.71 -11.41
CA ALA A 189 -9.61 11.87 -9.97
C ALA A 189 -10.59 10.97 -9.22
N LEU A 190 -10.13 10.35 -8.13
CA LEU A 190 -10.93 9.59 -7.18
C LEU A 190 -10.69 10.11 -5.76
N LYS A 191 -11.71 10.01 -4.91
CA LYS A 191 -11.51 9.98 -3.45
C LYS A 191 -11.58 8.53 -2.99
N ILE A 192 -10.75 8.15 -2.03
CA ILE A 192 -10.72 6.81 -1.44
C ILE A 192 -10.65 6.86 0.09
N ARG A 193 -11.36 5.94 0.73
CA ARG A 193 -11.20 5.59 2.15
C ARG A 193 -11.03 4.08 2.26
N THR A 194 -10.07 3.63 3.05
CA THR A 194 -9.69 2.22 3.12
C THR A 194 -9.69 1.73 4.55
N TYR A 195 -10.46 0.68 4.82
CA TYR A 195 -10.32 -0.15 6.01
C TYR A 195 -9.34 -1.29 5.70
N GLU A 196 -8.26 -1.38 6.46
CA GLU A 196 -7.14 -2.26 6.14
C GLU A 196 -7.12 -3.51 7.01
N ARG A 197 -7.02 -4.66 6.36
CA ARG A 197 -6.85 -5.97 7.00
C ARG A 197 -5.52 -5.99 7.74
N GLY A 198 -5.53 -6.46 8.99
CA GLY A 198 -4.35 -6.53 9.85
C GLY A 198 -4.10 -5.25 10.68
N VAL A 199 -4.51 -4.08 10.17
CA VAL A 199 -4.62 -2.85 10.99
C VAL A 199 -5.96 -2.81 11.73
N GLU A 200 -7.01 -3.37 11.11
CA GLU A 200 -8.38 -3.45 11.63
C GLU A 200 -8.98 -2.08 11.99
N ALA A 201 -8.59 -1.08 11.21
CA ALA A 201 -9.03 0.31 11.25
C ALA A 201 -8.96 0.96 9.86
N GLU A 202 -9.45 2.19 9.76
CA GLU A 202 -9.22 3.03 8.57
C GLU A 202 -7.77 3.52 8.55
N THR A 203 -7.08 3.31 7.43
CA THR A 203 -5.71 3.81 7.22
C THR A 203 -5.70 5.10 6.40
N LEU A 204 -4.66 5.91 6.57
CA LEU A 204 -4.55 7.20 5.89
C LEU A 204 -4.34 7.04 4.38
N SER A 205 -3.64 5.99 3.96
CA SER A 205 -3.30 5.73 2.57
C SER A 205 -2.95 4.26 2.34
N CYS A 206 -3.52 3.66 1.30
CA CYS A 206 -3.25 2.28 0.89
C CYS A 206 -2.90 2.23 -0.62
N GLY A 207 -1.62 1.98 -0.95
CA GLY A 207 -1.15 2.02 -2.34
C GLY A 207 -1.75 0.92 -3.23
N SER A 208 -1.85 -0.31 -2.73
CA SER A 208 -2.49 -1.42 -3.44
C SER A 208 -4.00 -1.18 -3.60
N GLY A 209 -4.65 -0.63 -2.57
CA GLY A 209 -6.06 -0.23 -2.62
C GLY A 209 -6.33 0.85 -3.66
N ALA A 210 -5.43 1.83 -3.80
CA ALA A 210 -5.51 2.85 -4.85
C ALA A 210 -5.43 2.24 -6.25
N VAL A 211 -4.56 1.25 -6.47
CA VAL A 211 -4.47 0.53 -7.75
C VAL A 211 -5.76 -0.24 -8.03
N ALA A 212 -6.26 -1.01 -7.06
CA ALA A 212 -7.53 -1.73 -7.20
C ALA A 212 -8.70 -0.77 -7.52
N ALA A 213 -8.78 0.35 -6.81
CA ALA A 213 -9.80 1.38 -7.01
C ALA A 213 -9.76 1.98 -8.42
N VAL A 214 -8.58 2.37 -8.91
CA VAL A 214 -8.44 2.98 -10.24
C VAL A 214 -8.78 1.99 -11.35
N VAL A 215 -8.36 0.72 -11.23
CA VAL A 215 -8.71 -0.29 -12.24
C VAL A 215 -10.20 -0.56 -12.25
N ILE A 216 -10.82 -0.77 -11.08
CA ILE A 216 -12.27 -1.00 -10.98
C ILE A 216 -13.05 0.22 -11.49
N ALA A 217 -12.67 1.44 -11.10
CA ALA A 217 -13.32 2.66 -11.59
C ALA A 217 -13.15 2.85 -13.11
N THR A 218 -12.02 2.45 -13.68
CA THR A 218 -11.78 2.47 -15.13
C THR A 218 -12.70 1.47 -15.84
N LEU A 219 -12.80 0.24 -15.34
CA LEU A 219 -13.69 -0.80 -15.87
C LEU A 219 -15.17 -0.42 -15.77
N ARG A 220 -15.55 0.32 -14.72
CA ARG A 220 -16.89 0.91 -14.55
C ARG A 220 -17.12 2.15 -15.41
N GLY A 221 -16.12 2.60 -16.18
CA GLY A 221 -16.22 3.77 -17.05
C GLY A 221 -16.28 5.11 -16.31
N LEU A 222 -15.91 5.16 -15.03
CA LEU A 222 -15.98 6.36 -14.19
C LEU A 222 -14.77 7.28 -14.41
N VAL A 223 -13.59 6.68 -14.56
CA VAL A 223 -12.34 7.37 -14.90
C VAL A 223 -11.78 6.88 -16.23
N SER A 224 -10.91 7.66 -16.85
CA SER A 224 -10.21 7.27 -18.08
C SER A 224 -9.02 6.34 -17.80
N PRO A 225 -8.64 5.45 -18.75
CA PRO A 225 -7.50 4.54 -18.62
C PRO A 225 -6.16 5.28 -18.79
N ARG A 226 -5.91 6.26 -17.92
CA ARG A 226 -4.72 7.13 -17.90
C ARG A 226 -4.27 7.32 -16.46
N ALA A 227 -3.37 8.26 -16.21
CA ALA A 227 -3.05 8.69 -14.86
C ALA A 227 -4.31 9.20 -14.16
N VAL A 228 -4.54 8.70 -12.94
CA VAL A 228 -5.65 9.07 -12.07
C VAL A 228 -5.08 9.44 -10.70
N THR A 229 -5.42 10.64 -10.24
CA THR A 229 -5.09 11.11 -8.90
C THR A 229 -6.08 10.50 -7.90
N VAL A 230 -5.55 9.96 -6.81
CA VAL A 230 -6.32 9.28 -5.77
C VAL A 230 -6.13 10.04 -4.46
N HIS A 231 -7.15 10.82 -4.09
CA HIS A 231 -7.20 11.58 -2.85
C HIS A 231 -7.57 10.65 -1.69
N ASN A 232 -6.63 10.48 -0.77
CA ASN A 232 -6.76 9.65 0.42
C ASN A 232 -6.90 10.54 1.68
N ARG A 233 -6.89 9.94 2.87
CA ARG A 233 -7.00 10.67 4.14
C ARG A 233 -5.68 11.28 4.62
N ALA A 234 -4.55 10.94 4.00
CA ALA A 234 -3.24 11.48 4.35
C ALA A 234 -3.05 12.95 3.95
N GLY A 235 -3.90 13.49 3.08
CA GLY A 235 -3.75 14.85 2.53
C GLY A 235 -2.75 14.93 1.37
N GLU A 236 -1.93 13.90 1.17
CA GLU A 236 -1.00 13.74 0.07
C GLU A 236 -1.50 12.66 -0.90
N PRO A 237 -2.01 13.05 -2.09
CA PRO A 237 -2.63 12.10 -3.00
C PRO A 237 -1.61 11.15 -3.63
N LEU A 238 -2.08 9.95 -3.96
CA LEU A 238 -1.35 9.04 -4.83
C LEU A 238 -1.74 9.29 -6.29
N THR A 239 -0.89 8.89 -7.23
CA THR A 239 -1.25 8.83 -8.65
C THR A 239 -1.07 7.41 -9.16
N VAL A 240 -2.10 6.86 -9.79
CA VAL A 240 -2.04 5.54 -10.42
C VAL A 240 -2.10 5.69 -11.93
N ARG A 241 -1.23 5.00 -12.67
CA ARG A 241 -1.27 4.96 -14.14
C ARG A 241 -0.98 3.55 -14.67
N PRO A 242 -1.59 3.14 -15.80
CA PRO A 242 -1.27 1.87 -16.43
C PRO A 242 0.21 1.76 -16.83
N HIS A 243 0.79 0.57 -16.72
CA HIS A 243 2.13 0.30 -17.23
C HIS A 243 2.14 0.36 -18.77
N PRO A 244 3.09 1.04 -19.43
CA PRO A 244 3.06 1.23 -20.89
C PRO A 244 3.09 -0.09 -21.67
N ALA A 245 3.91 -1.05 -21.27
CA ALA A 245 4.00 -2.36 -21.92
C ALA A 245 2.96 -3.39 -21.47
N ARG A 246 2.33 -3.20 -20.29
CA ARG A 246 1.46 -4.19 -19.64
C ARG A 246 0.21 -3.54 -19.04
N PRO A 247 -0.53 -2.70 -19.79
CA PRO A 247 -1.50 -1.76 -19.23
C PRO A 247 -2.74 -2.41 -18.60
N ARG A 248 -2.99 -3.70 -18.86
CA ARG A 248 -4.10 -4.45 -18.28
C ARG A 248 -3.74 -5.22 -17.00
N ARG A 249 -2.45 -5.46 -16.76
CA ARG A 249 -1.95 -6.34 -15.68
C ARG A 249 -1.08 -5.61 -14.67
N THR A 250 -0.40 -4.55 -15.07
CA THR A 250 0.56 -3.84 -14.21
C THR A 250 0.24 -2.36 -14.21
N HIS A 251 0.28 -1.75 -13.03
CA HIS A 251 0.01 -0.33 -12.84
C HIS A 251 1.13 0.27 -11.99
N TRP A 252 1.53 1.48 -12.34
CA TRP A 252 2.37 2.30 -11.50
C TRP A 252 1.51 2.98 -10.44
N VAL A 253 1.97 3.00 -9.19
CA VAL A 253 1.46 3.85 -8.12
C VAL A 253 2.58 4.74 -7.63
N GLY A 254 2.37 6.05 -7.75
CA GLY A 254 3.32 7.09 -7.38
C GLY A 254 2.78 7.96 -6.26
N GLY A 255 3.68 8.53 -5.48
CA GLY A 255 3.34 9.47 -4.42
C GLY A 255 4.57 9.91 -3.63
N PRO A 256 4.38 10.89 -2.73
CA PRO A 256 5.48 11.40 -1.93
C PRO A 256 5.96 10.37 -0.90
N VAL A 257 7.21 10.54 -0.51
CA VAL A 257 7.88 9.84 0.58
C VAL A 257 8.59 10.87 1.44
N THR A 258 8.40 10.79 2.76
CA THR A 258 8.97 11.72 3.72
C THR A 258 9.82 10.97 4.72
N ASN A 259 11.12 11.27 4.74
CA ASN A 259 12.01 10.90 5.85
C ASN A 259 11.71 11.82 7.04
N THR A 260 11.13 11.27 8.10
CA THR A 260 10.70 12.04 9.27
C THR A 260 11.86 12.32 10.21
N PHE A 261 12.60 11.28 10.61
CA PHE A 261 13.82 11.39 11.41
C PHE A 261 14.65 10.11 11.30
N GLU A 262 15.92 10.19 11.71
CA GLU A 262 16.81 9.03 11.79
C GLU A 262 17.26 8.81 13.23
N GLY A 263 17.58 7.56 13.59
CA GLY A 263 17.99 7.22 14.94
C GLY A 263 18.86 5.97 15.01
N VAL A 264 19.33 5.67 16.22
CA VAL A 264 20.10 4.46 16.52
C VAL A 264 19.39 3.68 17.60
N LEU A 265 19.03 2.43 17.30
CA LEU A 265 18.55 1.47 18.29
C LEU A 265 19.71 1.10 19.22
N ALA A 266 19.48 1.25 20.52
CA ALA A 266 20.38 0.84 21.60
C ALA A 266 20.53 -0.69 21.66
#